data_AF-A0A0D2K173-F1
#
_entry.id   AF-A0A0D2K173-F1
#
_cell.length_a   1.000
_cell.length_b   1.000
_cell.length_c   1.000
_cell.angle_alpha   90.00
_cell.angle_beta   90.00
_cell.angle_gamma   90.00
#
_symmetry.space_group_name_H-M   'P 1'
#
loop_
_entity.id
_entity.type
_entity.pdbx_description
1 polymer ?
#
loop_
_entity_poly.entity_id
_entity_poly.type
_entity_poly.pdbx_seq_one_letter_code
_entity_poly.pdbx_strand_id
1 'polypeptide(L)'
;MDHKVDLEATKVEEVGRKSDSQELELELVDTDPDTILAVDLQNKKAVKGDDSDGKVDWNWKQRIAVFFLIWLYTGSQIPAYFIGGPLSYISADLSGTVAAGWLPVTYGLSAAAVIPMCGYFQDMIGRRYVCLAGNVALLVGCLIMALAHSFSVGIVAMSICGVGAAIGEMTALAGTSELVPVKRRPVYVALLTIMTVPFYPYVMESQLLARDVSWRWGLWICFIWNAMSFVALLFTYFPRSQTRAHTKDLRQLLTKIDYLGLFTSFAGLVLLLVALEAGGYSYPWKSARVICPLIIGVLLIVVFVVWEWKFARFPMVPGALFKGQKLVTVGYLIATVAGMNFAALLNLLPTEWAGVWDPDPVQAGIKGLIASFGVVTGAVSGNLILPRAGRWTRELMIFYVVLMTAFQGAFSIAKPDNAAVAVTLAAIGCIGVGGVITPSATLAMMACPDSLLATCVALSLAIRTAAGSIGYAIYFNVLENKLKNTLPTRVAEFAVAAGLPASEGATFAGLYLTTPQNATSLPGVTAKVLEAAVIGVRWGYSDAFKYVWYTSIPFGVLALVAACFVPKLEKHITNRIAAKID
;
A
#
# COMPACT_ATOMS: atom_id res chain seq x y z
N MET A 1 76.30 -21.66 12.21
CA MET A 1 75.56 -20.96 13.28
C MET A 1 74.12 -20.88 12.80
N ASP A 2 73.52 -22.04 12.50
CA ASP A 2 72.31 -22.16 11.65
C ASP A 2 71.41 -23.33 12.07
N HIS A 3 71.40 -23.67 13.36
CA HIS A 3 70.52 -24.73 13.88
C HIS A 3 69.73 -24.31 15.14
N LYS A 4 69.71 -23.01 15.46
CA LYS A 4 68.92 -22.45 16.56
C LYS A 4 67.78 -21.53 16.13
N VAL A 5 67.68 -21.19 14.84
CA VAL A 5 66.61 -20.31 14.31
C VAL A 5 65.36 -21.10 13.91
N ASP A 6 65.51 -22.36 13.47
CA ASP A 6 64.36 -23.18 13.06
C ASP A 6 63.50 -23.69 14.24
N LEU A 7 64.07 -23.88 15.43
CA LEU A 7 63.32 -24.40 16.59
C LEU A 7 62.40 -23.36 17.26
N GLU A 8 62.67 -22.06 17.08
CA GLU A 8 61.75 -21.00 17.52
C GLU A 8 60.63 -20.74 16.50
N ALA A 9 60.88 -20.90 15.20
CA ALA A 9 59.86 -20.78 14.16
C ALA A 9 58.79 -21.88 14.26
N THR A 10 59.19 -23.14 14.51
CA THR A 10 58.22 -24.26 14.64
C THR A 10 57.39 -24.19 15.92
N LYS A 11 57.94 -23.62 17.01
CA LYS A 11 57.18 -23.40 18.27
C LYS A 11 56.15 -22.27 18.16
N VAL A 12 56.42 -21.24 17.35
CA VAL A 12 55.45 -20.16 17.08
C VAL A 12 54.32 -20.67 16.17
N GLU A 13 54.61 -21.55 15.21
CA GLU A 13 53.57 -22.22 14.41
C GLU A 13 52.73 -23.22 15.21
N GLU A 14 53.30 -24.00 16.14
CA GLU A 14 52.51 -24.91 17.00
C GLU A 14 51.67 -24.19 18.05
N VAL A 15 52.13 -23.04 18.57
CA VAL A 15 51.33 -22.21 19.49
C VAL A 15 50.23 -21.46 18.75
N GLY A 16 50.48 -21.00 17.51
CA GLY A 16 49.44 -20.43 16.64
C GLY A 16 48.41 -21.46 16.19
N ARG A 17 48.82 -22.71 15.93
CA ARG A 17 47.92 -23.79 15.51
C ARG A 17 47.08 -24.37 16.66
N LYS A 18 47.56 -24.27 17.91
CA LYS A 18 46.79 -24.65 19.10
C LYS A 18 45.85 -23.55 19.61
N SER A 19 46.13 -22.26 19.35
CA SER A 19 45.16 -21.18 19.68
C SER A 19 44.01 -21.08 18.67
N ASP A 20 44.24 -21.42 17.40
CA ASP A 20 43.18 -21.41 16.37
C ASP A 20 42.18 -22.58 16.46
N SER A 21 42.52 -23.62 17.22
CA SER A 21 41.63 -24.77 17.46
C SER A 21 40.82 -24.70 18.76
N GLN A 22 40.99 -23.65 19.57
CA GLN A 22 40.30 -23.50 20.87
C GLN A 22 39.31 -22.33 20.97
N GLU A 23 39.12 -21.54 19.91
CA GLU A 23 38.00 -20.59 19.81
C GLU A 23 37.07 -20.97 18.66
N LEU A 24 36.11 -21.87 18.93
CA LEU A 24 34.74 -21.93 18.34
C LEU A 24 34.01 -23.25 18.64
N GLU A 25 34.19 -23.86 19.81
CA GLU A 25 33.07 -24.59 20.42
C GLU A 25 32.20 -23.56 21.13
N LEU A 26 31.34 -22.88 20.37
CA LEU A 26 30.15 -22.27 20.93
C LEU A 26 29.38 -23.39 21.61
N GLU A 27 29.19 -23.30 22.93
CA GLU A 27 28.19 -24.09 23.65
C GLU A 27 26.88 -23.97 22.87
N LEU A 28 26.55 -25.03 22.14
CA LEU A 28 25.22 -25.25 21.60
C LEU A 28 24.33 -25.40 22.83
N VAL A 29 23.73 -24.29 23.27
CA VAL A 29 22.54 -24.36 24.10
C VAL A 29 21.55 -25.18 23.28
N ASP A 30 21.27 -26.38 23.78
CA ASP A 30 20.38 -27.39 23.21
C ASP A 30 18.99 -26.76 23.03
N THR A 31 18.82 -26.07 21.92
CA THR A 31 17.58 -25.41 21.51
C THR A 31 17.09 -26.19 20.32
N ASP A 32 15.90 -26.78 20.49
CA ASP A 32 15.19 -27.56 19.48
C ASP A 32 15.37 -26.93 18.08
N PRO A 33 16.04 -27.61 17.13
CA PRO A 33 16.43 -27.05 15.82
C PRO A 33 15.24 -26.61 14.95
N ASP A 34 14.02 -26.93 15.39
CA ASP A 34 12.77 -26.52 14.77
C ASP A 34 12.18 -25.21 15.35
N THR A 35 12.83 -24.52 16.29
CA THR A 35 12.40 -23.19 16.76
C THR A 35 13.30 -22.08 16.20
N ILE A 36 12.69 -20.95 15.84
CA ILE A 36 13.32 -19.74 15.25
C ILE A 36 14.47 -19.16 16.12
N LEU A 37 14.63 -19.66 17.35
CA LEU A 37 15.68 -19.27 18.28
C LEU A 37 17.10 -19.63 17.80
N ALA A 38 17.25 -20.45 16.75
CA ALA A 38 18.53 -20.69 16.07
C ALA A 38 18.99 -19.52 15.16
N VAL A 39 18.18 -18.45 15.01
CA VAL A 39 18.60 -17.24 14.29
C VAL A 39 19.47 -16.41 15.21
N ASP A 40 20.77 -16.34 14.92
CA ASP A 40 21.72 -15.47 15.62
C ASP A 40 21.37 -13.99 15.36
N LEU A 41 20.55 -13.43 16.27
CA LEU A 41 20.14 -12.02 16.29
C LEU A 41 21.31 -11.07 16.58
N GLN A 42 22.45 -11.59 17.01
CA GLN A 42 23.66 -10.83 17.29
C GLN A 42 24.72 -10.98 16.20
N ASN A 43 24.42 -11.70 15.10
CA ASN A 43 25.39 -11.91 14.05
C ASN A 43 25.73 -10.60 13.33
N LYS A 44 26.82 -9.96 13.77
CA LYS A 44 27.46 -8.83 13.10
C LYS A 44 28.45 -9.27 12.03
N LYS A 45 28.71 -10.57 11.91
CA LYS A 45 29.57 -11.13 10.88
C LYS A 45 28.67 -11.59 9.73
N ALA A 46 28.83 -10.89 8.61
CA ALA A 46 28.78 -11.46 7.26
C ALA A 46 28.65 -12.99 7.25
N VAL A 47 27.67 -13.53 6.51
CA VAL A 47 27.59 -14.97 6.21
C VAL A 47 29.00 -15.45 5.87
N LYS A 48 29.48 -16.55 6.47
CA LYS A 48 30.80 -17.09 6.15
C LYS A 48 30.83 -17.37 4.64
N GLY A 49 31.51 -16.50 3.87
CA GLY A 49 31.45 -16.39 2.40
C GLY A 49 30.99 -15.02 1.83
N ASP A 50 30.73 -14.00 2.66
CA ASP A 50 30.44 -12.62 2.26
C ASP A 50 31.74 -11.83 2.07
N ASP A 51 32.35 -12.03 0.91
CA ASP A 51 33.34 -11.13 0.30
C ASP A 51 32.64 -9.97 -0.46
N SER A 52 31.49 -9.45 -0.01
CA SER A 52 30.88 -8.29 -0.69
C SER A 52 31.63 -7.00 -0.34
N ASP A 53 32.46 -6.53 -1.27
CA ASP A 53 33.13 -5.23 -1.23
C ASP A 53 32.16 -4.03 -1.37
N GLY A 54 30.85 -4.28 -1.26
CA GLY A 54 29.79 -3.31 -1.52
C GLY A 54 29.58 -2.99 -3.01
N LYS A 55 30.29 -3.66 -3.93
CA LYS A 55 29.99 -3.65 -5.36
C LYS A 55 29.12 -4.86 -5.68
N VAL A 56 28.13 -4.62 -6.53
CA VAL A 56 27.29 -5.68 -7.07
C VAL A 56 27.74 -5.87 -8.51
N ASP A 57 28.44 -6.96 -8.77
CA ASP A 57 28.76 -7.37 -10.15
C ASP A 57 27.51 -8.02 -10.75
N TRP A 58 26.71 -7.19 -11.42
CA TRP A 58 25.45 -7.61 -11.99
C TRP A 58 25.64 -8.40 -13.30
N ASN A 59 25.27 -9.68 -13.28
CA ASN A 59 25.05 -10.45 -14.50
C ASN A 59 23.81 -9.91 -15.27
N TRP A 60 23.76 -10.10 -16.59
CA TRP A 60 22.66 -9.62 -17.44
C TRP A 60 21.30 -10.16 -16.98
N LYS A 61 21.23 -11.43 -16.55
CA LYS A 61 20.01 -12.04 -16.00
C LYS A 61 19.51 -11.29 -14.77
N GLN A 62 20.41 -10.90 -13.88
CA GLN A 62 20.08 -10.19 -12.65
C GLN A 62 19.57 -8.77 -12.94
N ARG A 63 20.15 -8.07 -13.93
CA ARG A 63 19.65 -6.76 -14.37
C ARG A 63 18.24 -6.86 -14.93
N ILE A 64 17.98 -7.87 -15.76
CA ILE A 64 16.65 -8.13 -16.31
C ILE A 64 15.67 -8.49 -15.18
N ALA A 65 16.06 -9.36 -14.25
CA ALA A 65 15.21 -9.73 -13.11
C ALA A 65 14.83 -8.51 -12.27
N VAL A 66 15.78 -7.63 -11.93
CA VAL A 66 15.50 -6.38 -11.19
C VAL A 66 14.58 -5.46 -11.98
N PHE A 67 14.82 -5.27 -13.27
CA PHE A 67 13.96 -4.47 -14.13
C PHE A 67 12.52 -5.00 -14.14
N PHE A 68 12.34 -6.31 -14.28
CA PHE A 68 11.00 -6.91 -14.32
C PHE A 68 10.34 -7.09 -12.94
N LEU A 69 11.11 -7.06 -11.85
CA LEU A 69 10.57 -6.87 -10.49
C LEU A 69 10.03 -5.44 -10.33
N ILE A 70 10.75 -4.44 -10.84
CA ILE A 70 10.24 -3.07 -10.87
C ILE A 70 8.99 -2.97 -11.74
N TRP A 71 8.98 -3.66 -12.89
CA TRP A 71 7.82 -3.77 -13.74
C TRP A 71 6.62 -4.43 -13.03
N LEU A 72 6.86 -5.48 -12.23
CA LEU A 72 5.84 -6.15 -11.41
C LEU A 72 5.27 -5.21 -10.34
N TYR A 73 6.09 -4.36 -9.72
CA TYR A 73 5.62 -3.37 -8.76
C TYR A 73 4.58 -2.44 -9.40
N THR A 74 4.93 -1.84 -10.55
CA THR A 74 3.98 -1.00 -11.31
C THR A 74 2.76 -1.82 -11.72
N GLY A 75 2.98 -3.02 -12.27
CA GLY A 75 1.94 -3.95 -12.72
C GLY A 75 0.91 -4.30 -11.64
N SER A 76 1.36 -4.34 -10.39
CA SER A 76 0.51 -4.56 -9.23
C SER A 76 -0.41 -3.36 -8.97
N GLN A 77 0.03 -2.12 -9.17
CA GLN A 77 -0.79 -0.93 -8.88
C GLN A 77 -1.80 -0.57 -9.98
N ILE A 78 -1.44 -0.80 -11.24
CA ILE A 78 -2.21 -0.34 -12.42
C ILE A 78 -3.69 -0.79 -12.41
N PRO A 79 -4.08 -2.01 -12.02
CA PRO A 79 -5.49 -2.42 -12.00
C PRO A 79 -6.38 -1.55 -11.11
N ALA A 80 -5.87 -1.09 -9.96
CA ALA A 80 -6.61 -0.19 -9.08
C ALA A 80 -6.86 1.16 -9.75
N TYR A 81 -5.89 1.65 -10.54
CA TYR A 81 -5.96 2.91 -11.25
C TYR A 81 -7.00 2.87 -12.38
N PHE A 82 -6.92 1.90 -13.29
CA PHE A 82 -7.84 1.82 -14.44
C PHE A 82 -9.29 1.49 -14.06
N ILE A 83 -9.54 0.96 -12.86
CA ILE A 83 -10.89 0.70 -12.36
C ILE A 83 -11.47 1.89 -11.60
N GLY A 84 -10.65 2.63 -10.86
CA GLY A 84 -11.11 3.78 -10.07
C GLY A 84 -11.64 4.94 -10.91
N GLY A 85 -11.05 5.20 -12.08
CA GLY A 85 -11.41 6.34 -12.94
C GLY A 85 -12.77 6.22 -13.65
N PRO A 86 -13.10 5.10 -14.33
CA PRO A 86 -14.31 4.96 -15.13
C PRO A 86 -15.43 4.19 -14.41
N LEU A 87 -15.52 4.27 -13.08
CA LEU A 87 -16.51 3.53 -12.28
C LEU A 87 -17.95 3.71 -12.76
N SER A 88 -18.33 4.92 -13.18
CA SER A 88 -19.66 5.20 -13.72
C SER A 88 -19.96 4.41 -15.00
N TYR A 89 -19.00 4.34 -15.92
CA TYR A 89 -19.10 3.57 -17.16
C TYR A 89 -19.19 2.06 -16.87
N ILE A 90 -18.35 1.56 -15.96
CA ILE A 90 -18.36 0.14 -15.56
C ILE A 90 -19.71 -0.21 -14.91
N SER A 91 -20.21 0.67 -14.04
CA SER A 91 -21.48 0.49 -13.33
C SER A 91 -22.66 0.42 -14.31
N ALA A 92 -22.68 1.34 -15.29
CA ALA A 92 -23.72 1.39 -16.33
C ALA A 92 -23.71 0.11 -17.20
N ASP A 93 -22.54 -0.37 -17.60
CA ASP A 93 -22.40 -1.57 -18.45
C ASP A 93 -22.72 -2.87 -17.69
N LEU A 94 -22.31 -2.99 -16.42
CA LEU A 94 -22.51 -4.19 -15.60
C LEU A 94 -23.85 -4.20 -14.85
N SER A 95 -24.75 -3.26 -15.14
CA SER A 95 -26.04 -3.08 -14.44
C SER A 95 -25.91 -2.95 -12.91
N GLY A 96 -24.78 -2.43 -12.43
CA GLY A 96 -24.61 -2.07 -11.03
C GLY A 96 -25.11 -0.65 -10.81
N THR A 97 -25.84 -0.36 -9.73
CA THR A 97 -26.30 1.03 -9.47
C THR A 97 -26.01 1.54 -8.07
N VAL A 98 -25.86 0.68 -7.06
CA VAL A 98 -25.59 1.10 -5.66
C VAL A 98 -24.23 0.64 -5.13
N ALA A 99 -23.64 -0.41 -5.71
CA ALA A 99 -22.45 -1.06 -5.18
C ALA A 99 -21.15 -0.75 -5.93
N ALA A 100 -21.15 0.17 -6.91
CA ALA A 100 -20.00 0.39 -7.81
C ALA A 100 -18.66 0.64 -7.10
N GLY A 101 -18.69 1.32 -5.94
CA GLY A 101 -17.50 1.55 -5.11
C GLY A 101 -16.84 0.28 -4.58
N TRP A 102 -17.52 -0.87 -4.59
CA TRP A 102 -16.94 -2.14 -4.15
C TRP A 102 -15.86 -2.70 -5.08
N LEU A 103 -15.79 -2.29 -6.35
CA LEU A 103 -14.75 -2.78 -7.27
C LEU A 103 -13.33 -2.40 -6.79
N PRO A 104 -12.98 -1.13 -6.56
CA PRO A 104 -11.66 -0.77 -6.04
C PRO A 104 -11.46 -1.20 -4.58
N VAL A 105 -12.53 -1.20 -3.77
CA VAL A 105 -12.47 -1.62 -2.35
C VAL A 105 -12.12 -3.10 -2.23
N THR A 106 -12.73 -3.99 -3.02
CA THR A 106 -12.45 -5.44 -2.97
C THR A 106 -11.03 -5.78 -3.36
N TYR A 107 -10.46 -5.03 -4.31
CA TYR A 107 -9.03 -5.11 -4.64
C TYR A 107 -8.15 -4.74 -3.43
N GLY A 108 -8.40 -3.61 -2.76
CA GLY A 108 -7.62 -3.19 -1.59
C GLY A 108 -7.78 -4.13 -0.39
N LEU A 109 -9.00 -4.61 -0.16
CA LEU A 109 -9.35 -5.49 0.95
C LEU A 109 -8.73 -6.88 0.81
N SER A 110 -8.83 -7.48 -0.37
CA SER A 110 -8.19 -8.76 -0.66
C SER A 110 -6.66 -8.65 -0.59
N ALA A 111 -6.09 -7.53 -1.05
CA ALA A 111 -4.68 -7.26 -0.86
C ALA A 111 -4.33 -7.23 0.64
N ALA A 112 -5.03 -6.42 1.45
CA ALA A 112 -4.81 -6.30 2.89
C ALA A 112 -4.84 -7.65 3.62
N ALA A 113 -5.79 -8.52 3.27
CA ALA A 113 -5.98 -9.81 3.91
C ALA A 113 -4.85 -10.81 3.61
N VAL A 114 -4.28 -10.78 2.40
CA VAL A 114 -3.27 -11.78 1.98
C VAL A 114 -1.85 -11.33 2.30
N ILE A 115 -1.55 -10.02 2.34
CA ILE A 115 -0.17 -9.52 2.55
C ILE A 115 0.56 -10.16 3.74
N PRO A 116 -0.03 -10.30 4.95
CA PRO A 116 0.65 -10.96 6.08
C PRO A 116 1.07 -12.40 5.78
N MET A 117 0.27 -13.11 4.99
CA MET A 117 0.48 -14.50 4.60
C MET A 117 1.56 -14.61 3.52
N CYS A 118 1.63 -13.63 2.61
CA CYS A 118 2.57 -13.65 1.51
C CYS A 118 4.02 -13.77 1.98
N GLY A 119 4.41 -12.98 3.01
CA GLY A 119 5.80 -12.96 3.51
C GLY A 119 6.17 -14.30 4.13
N TYR A 120 5.27 -14.84 4.93
CA TYR A 120 5.39 -16.17 5.51
C TYR A 120 5.55 -17.25 4.44
N PHE A 121 4.69 -17.26 3.41
CA PHE A 121 4.80 -18.23 2.33
C PHE A 121 6.08 -18.07 1.50
N GLN A 122 6.56 -16.85 1.28
CA GLN A 122 7.85 -16.63 0.62
C GLN A 122 9.02 -17.18 1.42
N ASP A 123 8.97 -17.04 2.75
CA ASP A 123 10.00 -17.57 3.63
C ASP A 123 9.95 -19.10 3.72
N MET A 124 8.76 -19.71 3.59
CA MET A 124 8.54 -21.15 3.73
C MET A 124 8.71 -21.93 2.41
N ILE A 125 8.03 -21.51 1.35
CA ILE A 125 7.94 -22.20 0.03
C ILE A 125 9.06 -21.72 -0.91
N GLY A 126 9.53 -20.49 -0.72
CA GLY A 126 10.53 -19.85 -1.58
C GLY A 126 9.94 -18.75 -2.45
N ARG A 127 10.74 -17.68 -2.60
CA ARG A 127 10.33 -16.40 -3.21
C ARG A 127 9.89 -16.50 -4.66
N ARG A 128 10.60 -17.31 -5.46
CA ARG A 128 10.31 -17.48 -6.89
C ARG A 128 8.90 -18.02 -7.12
N TYR A 129 8.52 -19.08 -6.42
CA TYR A 129 7.23 -19.74 -6.64
C TYR A 129 6.07 -18.85 -6.23
N VAL A 130 6.19 -18.18 -5.08
CA VAL A 130 5.15 -17.26 -4.60
C VAL A 130 5.04 -16.04 -5.53
N CYS A 131 6.15 -15.47 -5.98
CA CYS A 131 6.16 -14.38 -6.98
C CYS A 131 5.38 -14.75 -8.26
N LEU A 132 5.70 -15.91 -8.85
CA LEU A 132 5.05 -16.37 -10.07
C LEU A 132 3.57 -16.68 -9.84
N ALA A 133 3.22 -17.29 -8.71
CA ALA A 133 1.82 -17.55 -8.35
C ALA A 133 1.00 -16.24 -8.20
N GLY A 134 1.57 -15.22 -7.56
CA GLY A 134 0.93 -13.90 -7.46
C GLY A 134 0.74 -13.23 -8.80
N ASN A 135 1.74 -13.30 -9.68
CA ASN A 135 1.65 -12.74 -11.03
C ASN A 135 0.59 -13.47 -11.89
N VAL A 136 0.49 -14.80 -11.77
CA VAL A 136 -0.59 -15.57 -12.40
C VAL A 136 -1.97 -15.17 -11.85
N ALA A 137 -2.11 -15.00 -10.54
CA ALA A 137 -3.37 -14.52 -9.95
C ALA A 137 -3.73 -13.13 -10.52
N LEU A 138 -2.76 -12.22 -10.62
CA LEU A 138 -2.98 -10.90 -11.19
C LEU A 138 -3.43 -10.95 -12.66
N LEU A 139 -2.82 -11.82 -13.47
CA LEU A 139 -3.21 -12.07 -14.86
C LEU A 139 -4.63 -12.62 -14.97
N VAL A 140 -4.95 -13.63 -14.18
CA VAL A 140 -6.28 -14.26 -14.16
C VAL A 140 -7.34 -13.24 -13.72
N GLY A 141 -7.07 -12.45 -12.69
CA GLY A 141 -7.99 -11.40 -12.24
C GLY A 141 -8.24 -10.35 -13.33
N CYS A 142 -7.18 -9.87 -14.00
CA CYS A 142 -7.31 -8.90 -15.09
C CYS A 142 -8.14 -9.48 -16.26
N LEU A 143 -7.90 -10.75 -16.60
CA LEU A 143 -8.63 -11.45 -17.67
C LEU A 143 -10.12 -11.61 -17.33
N ILE A 144 -10.45 -12.04 -16.11
CA ILE A 144 -11.85 -12.20 -15.68
C ILE A 144 -12.55 -10.84 -15.67
N MET A 145 -11.89 -9.77 -15.21
CA MET A 145 -12.49 -8.43 -15.18
C MET A 145 -12.72 -7.88 -16.59
N ALA A 146 -11.77 -8.08 -17.51
CA ALA A 146 -11.92 -7.66 -18.90
C ALA A 146 -13.08 -8.38 -19.60
N LEU A 147 -13.39 -9.62 -19.21
CA LEU A 147 -14.47 -10.44 -19.76
C LEU A 147 -15.76 -10.41 -18.92
N ALA A 148 -15.83 -9.59 -17.88
CA ALA A 148 -16.96 -9.58 -16.97
C ALA A 148 -18.24 -9.03 -17.64
N HIS A 149 -19.37 -9.71 -17.41
CA HIS A 149 -20.71 -9.30 -17.83
C HIS A 149 -21.67 -9.09 -16.65
N SER A 150 -21.21 -9.30 -15.42
CA SER A 150 -21.99 -9.03 -14.21
C SER A 150 -21.12 -8.38 -13.13
N PHE A 151 -21.75 -7.54 -12.32
CA PHE A 151 -21.05 -6.82 -11.25
C PHE A 151 -20.41 -7.77 -10.22
N SER A 152 -21.09 -8.86 -9.87
CA SER A 152 -20.58 -9.87 -8.93
C SER A 152 -19.32 -10.57 -9.45
N VAL A 153 -19.26 -10.88 -10.75
CA VAL A 153 -18.05 -11.43 -11.37
C VAL A 153 -16.91 -10.40 -11.32
N GLY A 154 -17.22 -9.12 -11.53
CA GLY A 154 -16.24 -8.03 -11.39
C GLY A 154 -15.65 -7.95 -9.97
N ILE A 155 -16.46 -8.09 -8.93
CA ILE A 155 -15.98 -8.15 -7.53
C ILE A 155 -15.01 -9.31 -7.32
N VAL A 156 -15.35 -10.51 -7.81
CA VAL A 156 -14.48 -11.69 -7.68
C VAL A 156 -13.17 -11.46 -8.43
N ALA A 157 -13.24 -10.92 -9.64
CA ALA A 157 -12.06 -10.60 -10.45
C ALA A 157 -11.13 -9.61 -9.73
N MET A 158 -11.69 -8.54 -9.16
CA MET A 158 -10.93 -7.54 -8.41
C MET A 158 -10.34 -8.09 -7.12
N SER A 159 -11.03 -9.02 -6.47
CA SER A 159 -10.48 -9.75 -5.32
C SER A 159 -9.26 -10.58 -5.72
N ILE A 160 -9.31 -11.29 -6.85
CA ILE A 160 -8.18 -12.06 -7.37
C ILE A 160 -7.02 -11.13 -7.78
N CYS A 161 -7.30 -10.01 -8.42
CA CYS A 161 -6.32 -8.97 -8.72
C CYS A 161 -5.62 -8.47 -7.44
N GLY A 162 -6.38 -8.19 -6.37
CA GLY A 162 -5.80 -7.69 -5.13
C GLY A 162 -4.88 -8.71 -4.44
N VAL A 163 -5.24 -10.00 -4.47
CA VAL A 163 -4.34 -11.09 -4.03
C VAL A 163 -3.04 -11.10 -4.83
N GLY A 164 -3.14 -11.06 -6.17
CA GLY A 164 -1.98 -11.05 -7.05
C GLY A 164 -1.09 -9.83 -6.86
N ALA A 165 -1.70 -8.65 -6.70
CA ALA A 165 -1.00 -7.39 -6.49
C ALA A 165 -0.31 -7.31 -5.12
N ALA A 166 -0.93 -7.82 -4.06
CA ALA A 166 -0.30 -7.94 -2.74
C ALA A 166 0.99 -8.75 -2.79
N ILE A 167 0.94 -9.90 -3.47
CA ILE A 167 2.11 -10.76 -3.66
C ILE A 167 3.14 -10.07 -4.55
N GLY A 168 2.71 -9.48 -5.67
CA GLY A 168 3.58 -8.81 -6.63
C GLY A 168 4.32 -7.60 -6.05
N GLU A 169 3.60 -6.70 -5.39
CA GLU A 169 4.14 -5.50 -4.75
C GLU A 169 5.17 -5.86 -3.68
N MET A 170 4.83 -6.82 -2.82
CA MET A 170 5.72 -7.24 -1.75
C MET A 170 6.96 -7.96 -2.28
N THR A 171 6.80 -8.86 -3.27
CA THR A 171 7.94 -9.52 -3.91
C THR A 171 8.86 -8.51 -4.58
N ALA A 172 8.31 -7.51 -5.27
CA ALA A 172 9.11 -6.51 -5.93
C ALA A 172 9.91 -5.67 -4.93
N LEU A 173 9.28 -5.23 -3.82
CA LEU A 173 9.94 -4.46 -2.77
C LEU A 173 11.05 -5.27 -2.07
N ALA A 174 10.72 -6.48 -1.61
CA ALA A 174 11.68 -7.34 -0.91
C ALA A 174 12.79 -7.83 -1.85
N GLY A 175 12.41 -8.32 -3.03
CA GLY A 175 13.31 -8.87 -4.03
C GLY A 175 14.32 -7.85 -4.54
N THR A 176 13.90 -6.63 -4.85
CA THR A 176 14.86 -5.58 -5.27
C THR A 176 15.75 -5.12 -4.12
N SER A 177 15.24 -5.08 -2.89
CA SER A 177 15.99 -4.67 -1.70
C SER A 177 17.05 -5.68 -1.24
N GLU A 178 16.90 -6.94 -1.64
CA GLU A 178 17.83 -8.01 -1.28
C GLU A 178 19.07 -8.07 -2.15
N LEU A 179 18.92 -7.68 -3.42
CA LEU A 179 19.96 -7.76 -4.44
C LEU A 179 20.94 -6.59 -4.39
N VAL A 180 20.71 -5.66 -3.45
CA VAL A 180 21.41 -4.38 -3.38
C VAL A 180 21.92 -4.15 -1.96
N PRO A 181 23.03 -3.39 -1.80
CA PRO A 181 23.51 -3.00 -0.48
C PRO A 181 22.44 -2.25 0.32
N VAL A 182 22.40 -2.44 1.65
CA VAL A 182 21.44 -1.76 2.56
C VAL A 182 21.39 -0.25 2.31
N LYS A 183 22.56 0.42 2.16
CA LYS A 183 22.65 1.85 1.86
C LYS A 183 21.97 2.28 0.54
N ARG A 184 21.81 1.35 -0.41
CA ARG A 184 21.20 1.59 -1.72
C ARG A 184 19.72 1.20 -1.76
N ARG A 185 19.20 0.42 -0.80
CA ARG A 185 17.76 0.06 -0.73
C ARG A 185 16.83 1.27 -0.95
N PRO A 186 17.05 2.45 -0.32
CA PRO A 186 16.18 3.61 -0.57
C PRO A 186 16.16 4.05 -2.04
N VAL A 187 17.30 4.02 -2.73
CA VAL A 187 17.39 4.39 -4.15
C VAL A 187 16.58 3.42 -5.02
N TYR A 188 16.59 2.12 -4.72
CA TYR A 188 15.81 1.14 -5.47
C TYR A 188 14.31 1.27 -5.21
N VAL A 189 13.90 1.59 -3.98
CA VAL A 189 12.51 1.95 -3.66
C VAL A 189 12.07 3.21 -4.40
N ALA A 190 12.96 4.20 -4.55
CA ALA A 190 12.69 5.37 -5.39
C ALA A 190 12.52 4.98 -6.87
N LEU A 191 13.35 4.09 -7.41
CA LEU A 191 13.23 3.60 -8.80
C LEU A 191 11.93 2.82 -9.03
N LEU A 192 11.52 1.99 -8.06
CA LEU A 192 10.22 1.33 -8.05
C LEU A 192 9.08 2.34 -8.20
N THR A 193 9.16 3.43 -7.42
CA THR A 193 8.13 4.47 -7.42
C THR A 193 8.13 5.27 -8.73
N ILE A 194 9.29 5.59 -9.30
CA ILE A 194 9.41 6.33 -10.58
C ILE A 194 8.78 5.55 -11.74
N MET A 195 8.86 4.23 -11.76
CA MET A 195 8.28 3.43 -12.84
C MET A 195 6.75 3.42 -12.88
N THR A 196 6.08 4.12 -11.95
CA THR A 196 4.64 4.34 -11.98
C THR A 196 4.25 5.61 -12.75
N VAL A 197 5.19 6.51 -13.06
CA VAL A 197 4.95 7.80 -13.73
C VAL A 197 4.12 7.71 -15.02
N PRO A 198 4.35 6.73 -15.92
CA PRO A 198 3.57 6.64 -17.16
C PRO A 198 2.06 6.49 -16.92
N PHE A 199 1.64 5.98 -15.77
CA PHE A 199 0.23 5.70 -15.44
C PHE A 199 -0.41 6.76 -14.54
N TYR A 200 0.22 7.89 -14.25
CA TYR A 200 -0.42 8.97 -13.46
C TYR A 200 -1.60 9.67 -14.12
N PRO A 201 -1.65 9.85 -15.45
CA PRO A 201 -2.87 10.33 -16.07
C PRO A 201 -3.97 9.25 -16.11
N TYR A 202 -3.89 8.17 -15.32
CA TYR A 202 -4.87 7.07 -15.36
C TYR A 202 -6.31 7.52 -15.26
N VAL A 203 -6.64 8.58 -14.49
CA VAL A 203 -8.03 9.07 -14.40
C VAL A 203 -8.49 9.57 -15.77
N MET A 204 -7.63 10.31 -16.47
CA MET A 204 -7.90 10.78 -17.83
C MET A 204 -7.92 9.60 -18.81
N GLU A 205 -6.89 8.76 -18.80
CA GLU A 205 -6.74 7.65 -19.74
C GLU A 205 -7.89 6.65 -19.62
N SER A 206 -8.25 6.26 -18.40
CA SER A 206 -9.33 5.29 -18.15
C SER A 206 -10.70 5.84 -18.54
N GLN A 207 -10.97 7.13 -18.33
CA GLN A 207 -12.23 7.74 -18.75
C GLN A 207 -12.31 7.94 -20.26
N LEU A 208 -11.22 8.35 -20.91
CA LEU A 208 -11.16 8.45 -22.38
C LEU A 208 -11.31 7.08 -23.03
N LEU A 209 -10.61 6.06 -22.53
CA LEU A 209 -10.77 4.68 -22.99
C LEU A 209 -12.20 4.19 -22.80
N ALA A 210 -12.83 4.50 -21.66
CA ALA A 210 -14.21 4.10 -21.39
C ALA A 210 -15.23 4.80 -22.29
N ARG A 211 -15.00 6.08 -22.61
CA ARG A 211 -15.88 6.89 -23.46
C ARG A 211 -15.75 6.53 -24.94
N ASP A 212 -14.53 6.45 -25.46
CA ASP A 212 -14.27 6.41 -26.91
C ASP A 212 -14.09 4.99 -27.46
N VAL A 213 -13.75 4.01 -26.60
CA VAL A 213 -13.47 2.62 -27.03
C VAL A 213 -14.24 1.60 -26.18
N SER A 214 -13.73 1.29 -24.99
CA SER A 214 -14.37 0.45 -23.98
C SER A 214 -13.53 0.49 -22.70
N TRP A 215 -14.19 0.52 -21.53
CA TRP A 215 -13.51 0.46 -20.24
C TRP A 215 -12.67 -0.82 -20.06
N ARG A 216 -12.99 -1.90 -20.79
CA ARG A 216 -12.28 -3.19 -20.78
C ARG A 216 -10.82 -3.06 -21.23
N TRP A 217 -10.49 -2.09 -22.09
CA TRP A 217 -9.12 -1.89 -22.56
C TRP A 217 -8.13 -1.52 -21.46
N GLY A 218 -8.59 -0.84 -20.39
CA GLY A 218 -7.75 -0.61 -19.21
C GLY A 218 -7.22 -1.92 -18.61
N LEU A 219 -8.08 -2.95 -18.55
CA LEU A 219 -7.71 -4.27 -18.03
C LEU A 219 -6.86 -5.07 -19.02
N TRP A 220 -7.06 -4.91 -20.33
CA TRP A 220 -6.17 -5.50 -21.34
C TRP A 220 -4.76 -4.93 -21.26
N ILE A 221 -4.61 -3.62 -21.02
CA ILE A 221 -3.30 -2.99 -20.78
C ILE A 221 -2.66 -3.58 -19.52
N CYS A 222 -3.43 -3.71 -18.42
CA CYS A 222 -2.96 -4.37 -17.19
C CYS A 222 -2.49 -5.80 -17.46
N PHE A 223 -3.24 -6.57 -18.24
CA PHE A 223 -2.93 -7.95 -18.59
C PHE A 223 -1.63 -8.05 -19.39
N ILE A 224 -1.49 -7.25 -20.46
CA ILE A 224 -0.28 -7.23 -21.31
C ILE A 224 0.95 -6.85 -20.49
N TRP A 225 0.83 -5.82 -19.64
CA TRP A 225 1.92 -5.37 -18.76
C TRP A 225 2.39 -6.49 -17.82
N ASN A 226 1.45 -7.13 -17.12
CA ASN A 226 1.78 -8.20 -16.19
C ASN A 226 2.25 -9.48 -16.90
N ALA A 227 1.77 -9.75 -18.12
CA ALA A 227 2.17 -10.92 -18.89
C ALA A 227 3.65 -10.84 -19.29
N MET A 228 4.10 -9.64 -19.69
CA MET A 228 5.52 -9.39 -19.95
C MET A 228 6.38 -9.60 -18.70
N SER A 229 5.92 -9.12 -17.53
CA SER A 229 6.60 -9.37 -16.26
C SER A 229 6.67 -10.85 -15.93
N PHE A 230 5.55 -11.57 -16.06
CA PHE A 230 5.49 -13.01 -15.78
C PHE A 230 6.48 -13.80 -16.64
N VAL A 231 6.45 -13.60 -17.96
CA VAL A 231 7.33 -14.29 -18.90
C VAL A 231 8.79 -13.99 -18.59
N ALA A 232 9.15 -12.73 -18.36
CA ALA A 232 10.53 -12.38 -18.06
C ALA A 232 11.02 -12.95 -16.72
N LEU A 233 10.23 -12.81 -15.65
CA LEU A 233 10.59 -13.33 -14.33
C LEU A 233 10.64 -14.86 -14.31
N LEU A 234 9.81 -15.54 -15.10
CA LEU A 234 9.88 -16.98 -15.28
C LEU A 234 11.26 -17.42 -15.77
N PHE A 235 11.88 -16.67 -16.68
CA PHE A 235 13.20 -17.02 -17.25
C PHE A 235 14.39 -16.36 -16.57
N THR A 236 14.21 -15.37 -15.69
CA THR A 236 15.36 -14.63 -15.09
C THR A 236 15.38 -14.60 -13.57
N TYR A 237 14.25 -14.80 -12.89
CA TYR A 237 14.19 -14.66 -11.43
C TYR A 237 14.48 -15.97 -10.68
N PHE A 238 15.76 -16.27 -10.47
CA PHE A 238 16.24 -17.43 -9.70
C PHE A 238 17.01 -16.99 -8.44
N PRO A 239 16.32 -16.47 -7.41
CA PRO A 239 16.98 -16.10 -6.16
C PRO A 239 17.50 -17.35 -5.44
N ARG A 240 18.72 -17.29 -4.89
CA ARG A 240 19.20 -18.28 -3.91
C ARG A 240 18.39 -18.13 -2.62
N SER A 241 17.27 -18.83 -2.48
CA SER A 241 16.42 -18.71 -1.30
C SER A 241 16.99 -19.52 -0.13
N GLN A 242 17.31 -18.85 0.98
CA GLN A 242 17.36 -19.52 2.29
C GLN A 242 15.93 -19.62 2.82
N THR A 243 15.31 -20.79 2.70
CA THR A 243 13.94 -21.03 3.19
C THR A 243 13.96 -21.37 4.68
N ARG A 244 13.07 -20.78 5.48
CA ARG A 244 12.90 -21.06 6.93
C ARG A 244 12.57 -22.53 7.23
N ALA A 245 11.94 -23.23 6.28
CA ALA A 245 11.55 -24.61 6.45
C ALA A 245 12.73 -25.60 6.47
N HIS A 246 13.91 -25.19 5.97
CA HIS A 246 15.13 -26.00 5.82
C HIS A 246 14.89 -27.41 5.25
N THR A 247 13.82 -27.59 4.45
CA THR A 247 13.46 -28.87 3.85
C THR A 247 13.04 -28.65 2.40
N LYS A 248 13.41 -29.61 1.55
CA LYS A 248 12.94 -29.67 0.16
C LYS A 248 11.72 -30.58 0.00
N ASP A 249 11.34 -31.31 1.05
CA ASP A 249 10.18 -32.19 1.02
C ASP A 249 8.88 -31.43 1.32
N LEU A 250 7.94 -31.50 0.38
CA LEU A 250 6.65 -30.81 0.47
C LEU A 250 5.81 -31.32 1.65
N ARG A 251 5.90 -32.60 2.02
CA ARG A 251 5.13 -33.15 3.15
C ARG A 251 5.58 -32.56 4.48
N GLN A 252 6.89 -32.49 4.69
CA GLN A 252 7.46 -31.86 5.88
C GLN A 252 7.16 -30.36 5.91
N LEU A 253 7.19 -29.69 4.75
CA LEU A 253 6.82 -28.28 4.65
C LEU A 253 5.38 -28.03 5.11
N LEU A 254 4.42 -28.84 4.65
CA LEU A 254 3.00 -28.72 5.01
C LEU A 254 2.75 -28.90 6.51
N THR A 255 3.57 -29.72 7.20
CA THR A 255 3.46 -29.88 8.66
C THR A 255 3.99 -28.69 9.46
N LYS A 256 4.81 -27.82 8.85
CA LYS A 256 5.40 -26.64 9.49
C LYS A 256 4.56 -25.35 9.28
N ILE A 257 3.45 -25.44 8.55
CA ILE A 257 2.56 -24.31 8.28
C ILE A 257 1.65 -24.01 9.48
N ASP A 258 1.58 -22.74 9.90
CA ASP A 258 0.65 -22.28 10.93
C ASP A 258 -0.76 -22.03 10.36
N TYR A 259 -1.54 -23.11 10.19
CA TYR A 259 -2.89 -23.02 9.64
C TYR A 259 -3.85 -22.19 10.51
N LEU A 260 -3.69 -22.21 11.84
CA LEU A 260 -4.57 -21.48 12.74
C LEU A 260 -4.27 -19.98 12.69
N GLY A 261 -2.99 -19.60 12.70
CA GLY A 261 -2.55 -18.22 12.49
C GLY A 261 -3.03 -17.69 11.14
N LEU A 262 -2.85 -18.47 10.07
CA LEU A 262 -3.32 -18.12 8.73
C LEU A 262 -4.84 -17.91 8.68
N PHE A 263 -5.63 -18.83 9.21
CA PHE A 263 -7.09 -18.73 9.20
C PHE A 263 -7.58 -17.53 10.02
N THR A 264 -7.10 -17.38 11.26
CA THR A 264 -7.54 -16.32 12.16
C THR A 264 -7.15 -14.92 11.66
N SER A 265 -5.94 -14.78 11.10
CA SER A 265 -5.48 -13.54 10.45
C SER A 265 -6.33 -13.20 9.22
N PHE A 266 -6.46 -14.15 8.29
CA PHE A 266 -7.17 -13.95 7.03
C PHE A 266 -8.66 -13.66 7.25
N ALA A 267 -9.36 -14.55 7.97
CA ALA A 267 -10.79 -14.39 8.23
C ALA A 267 -11.06 -13.16 9.12
N GLY A 268 -10.18 -12.88 10.09
CA GLY A 268 -10.27 -11.70 10.94
C GLY A 268 -10.18 -10.40 10.14
N LEU A 269 -9.16 -10.26 9.28
CA LEU A 269 -8.97 -9.08 8.45
C LEU A 269 -10.10 -8.93 7.43
N VAL A 270 -10.50 -10.00 6.73
CA VAL A 270 -11.59 -9.93 5.75
C VAL A 270 -12.88 -9.46 6.41
N LEU A 271 -13.31 -10.09 7.50
CA LEU A 271 -14.57 -9.73 8.16
C LEU A 271 -14.54 -8.32 8.74
N LEU A 272 -13.43 -7.93 9.36
CA LEU A 272 -13.24 -6.59 9.92
C LEU A 272 -13.32 -5.52 8.82
N LEU A 273 -12.55 -5.68 7.74
CA LEU A 273 -12.49 -4.71 6.67
C LEU A 273 -13.81 -4.66 5.87
N VAL A 274 -14.45 -5.80 5.60
CA VAL A 274 -15.76 -5.82 4.91
C VAL A 274 -16.80 -5.08 5.74
N ALA A 275 -16.81 -5.26 7.06
CA ALA A 275 -17.76 -4.58 7.93
C ALA A 275 -17.55 -3.06 7.93
N LEU A 276 -16.30 -2.60 7.98
CA LEU A 276 -15.96 -1.18 7.98
C LEU A 276 -16.34 -0.49 6.66
N GLU A 277 -16.12 -1.16 5.53
CA GLU A 277 -16.44 -0.62 4.21
C GLU A 277 -17.95 -0.70 3.89
N ALA A 278 -18.64 -1.73 4.39
CA ALA A 278 -20.08 -1.87 4.21
C ALA A 278 -20.91 -0.94 5.12
N GLY A 279 -20.37 -0.60 6.29
CA GLY A 279 -21.03 0.21 7.31
C GLY A 279 -21.23 1.65 6.86
N GLY A 280 -22.49 2.12 6.89
CA GLY A 280 -22.85 3.46 6.46
C GLY A 280 -23.12 3.56 4.96
N TYR A 281 -22.35 2.83 4.15
CA TYR A 281 -22.43 2.85 2.69
C TYR A 281 -23.49 1.88 2.13
N SER A 282 -23.27 0.57 2.28
CA SER A 282 -24.18 -0.46 1.73
C SER A 282 -25.26 -0.87 2.71
N TYR A 283 -24.95 -0.84 4.00
CA TYR A 283 -25.86 -1.20 5.07
C TYR A 283 -25.75 -0.21 6.22
N PRO A 284 -26.86 0.08 6.93
CA PRO A 284 -26.79 0.88 8.15
C PRO A 284 -25.84 0.26 9.18
N TRP A 285 -25.10 1.08 9.91
CA TRP A 285 -24.18 0.63 10.97
C TRP A 285 -24.83 -0.28 12.02
N LYS A 286 -26.12 -0.09 12.28
CA LYS A 286 -26.90 -0.91 13.23
C LYS A 286 -27.33 -2.27 12.67
N SER A 287 -27.10 -2.55 11.40
CA SER A 287 -27.47 -3.80 10.75
C SER A 287 -26.63 -4.96 11.28
N ALA A 288 -27.27 -6.12 11.49
CA ALA A 288 -26.58 -7.36 11.82
C ALA A 288 -25.51 -7.72 10.78
N ARG A 289 -25.73 -7.35 9.50
CA ARG A 289 -24.77 -7.57 8.40
C ARG A 289 -23.45 -6.78 8.56
N VAL A 290 -23.43 -5.76 9.42
CA VAL A 290 -22.23 -4.96 9.73
C VAL A 290 -21.67 -5.37 11.09
N ILE A 291 -22.53 -5.43 12.12
CA ILE A 291 -22.09 -5.69 13.50
C ILE A 291 -21.52 -7.10 13.67
N CYS A 292 -22.17 -8.13 13.11
CA CYS A 292 -21.69 -9.51 13.24
C CYS A 292 -20.27 -9.70 12.66
N PRO A 293 -19.99 -9.35 11.39
CA PRO A 293 -18.63 -9.47 10.85
C PRO A 293 -17.64 -8.54 11.56
N LEU A 294 -18.06 -7.37 12.04
CA LEU A 294 -17.19 -6.48 12.82
C LEU A 294 -16.72 -7.15 14.12
N ILE A 295 -17.66 -7.66 14.93
CA ILE A 295 -17.34 -8.29 16.21
C ILE A 295 -16.53 -9.57 16.00
N ILE A 296 -16.96 -10.44 15.09
CA ILE A 296 -16.26 -11.70 14.79
C ILE A 296 -14.86 -11.40 14.25
N GLY A 297 -14.72 -10.41 13.36
CA GLY A 297 -13.43 -9.96 12.83
C GLY A 297 -12.48 -9.51 13.94
N VAL A 298 -12.93 -8.63 14.83
CA VAL A 298 -12.14 -8.19 16.00
C VAL A 298 -11.74 -9.38 16.88
N LEU A 299 -12.66 -10.28 17.19
CA LEU A 299 -12.37 -11.45 18.02
C LEU A 299 -11.32 -12.36 17.37
N LEU A 300 -11.43 -12.62 16.06
CA LEU A 300 -10.45 -13.43 15.33
C LEU A 300 -9.07 -12.78 15.30
N ILE A 301 -8.99 -11.45 15.15
CA ILE A 301 -7.71 -10.72 15.24
C ILE A 301 -7.13 -10.81 16.65
N VAL A 302 -7.94 -10.70 17.70
CA VAL A 302 -7.46 -10.89 19.08
C VAL A 302 -6.94 -12.31 19.29
N VAL A 303 -7.66 -13.33 18.79
CA VAL A 303 -7.21 -14.72 18.83
C VAL A 303 -5.90 -14.89 18.06
N PHE A 304 -5.77 -14.30 16.87
CA PHE A 304 -4.54 -14.32 16.08
C PHE A 304 -3.36 -13.73 16.87
N VAL A 305 -3.53 -12.55 17.48
CA VAL A 305 -2.47 -11.90 18.27
C VAL A 305 -2.05 -12.75 19.46
N VAL A 306 -3.00 -13.36 20.18
CA VAL A 306 -2.70 -14.23 21.32
C VAL A 306 -2.02 -15.53 20.87
N TRP A 307 -2.47 -16.10 19.74
CA TRP A 307 -1.90 -17.30 19.14
C TRP A 307 -0.44 -17.09 18.72
N GLU A 308 -0.18 -16.05 17.93
CA GLU A 308 1.16 -15.67 17.47
C GLU A 308 2.11 -15.36 18.63
N TRP A 309 1.60 -14.73 19.71
CA TRP A 309 2.44 -14.34 20.84
C TRP A 309 2.85 -15.53 21.71
N LYS A 310 1.98 -16.53 21.89
CA LYS A 310 2.19 -17.59 22.90
C LYS A 310 2.36 -19.01 22.37
N PHE A 311 1.77 -19.33 21.21
CA PHE A 311 1.58 -20.72 20.79
C PHE A 311 2.23 -21.05 19.43
N ALA A 312 2.38 -20.06 18.54
CA ALA A 312 2.94 -20.29 17.22
C ALA A 312 4.41 -20.72 17.28
N ARG A 313 4.72 -21.92 16.74
CA ARG A 313 6.11 -22.41 16.58
C ARG A 313 6.86 -21.66 15.47
N PHE A 314 6.13 -21.34 14.40
CA PHE A 314 6.62 -20.56 13.26
C PHE A 314 5.76 -19.31 13.05
N PRO A 315 5.84 -18.29 13.94
CA PRO A 315 5.04 -17.07 13.83
C PRO A 315 5.20 -16.38 12.48
N MET A 316 4.06 -15.87 11.99
CA MET A 316 3.95 -14.94 10.87
C MET A 316 4.54 -13.57 11.23
N VAL A 317 4.45 -13.16 12.50
CA VAL A 317 5.02 -11.91 13.00
C VAL A 317 6.04 -12.23 14.10
N PRO A 318 7.30 -12.56 13.74
CA PRO A 318 8.32 -12.90 14.71
C PRO A 318 8.60 -11.72 15.65
N GLY A 319 8.46 -11.91 16.96
CA GLY A 319 8.80 -10.89 17.96
C GLY A 319 10.26 -10.43 17.90
N ALA A 320 11.14 -11.27 17.32
CA ALA A 320 12.52 -10.94 17.00
C ALA A 320 12.67 -9.69 16.10
N LEU A 321 11.68 -9.40 15.25
CA LEU A 321 11.66 -8.21 14.39
C LEU A 321 11.64 -6.90 15.20
N PHE A 322 11.04 -6.92 16.39
CA PHE A 322 10.89 -5.73 17.23
C PHE A 322 11.97 -5.64 18.32
N LYS A 323 12.63 -6.75 18.65
CA LYS A 323 13.59 -6.84 19.74
C LYS A 323 14.84 -6.01 19.42
N GLY A 324 15.01 -4.89 20.13
CA GLY A 324 16.15 -3.97 19.93
C GLY A 324 16.01 -3.05 18.71
N GLN A 325 14.90 -3.11 17.97
CA GLN A 325 14.70 -2.39 16.70
C GLN A 325 13.59 -1.34 16.80
N LYS A 326 13.78 -0.35 17.66
CA LYS A 326 12.83 0.77 17.84
C LYS A 326 12.46 1.48 16.52
N LEU A 327 13.38 1.50 15.55
CA LEU A 327 13.15 2.10 14.24
C LEU A 327 12.04 1.40 13.44
N VAL A 328 11.93 0.07 13.54
CA VAL A 328 10.88 -0.71 12.88
C VAL A 328 9.52 -0.38 13.47
N THR A 329 9.39 -0.37 14.80
CA THR A 329 8.14 -0.04 15.49
C THR A 329 7.66 1.36 15.14
N VAL A 330 8.54 2.37 15.23
CA VAL A 330 8.17 3.75 14.92
C VAL A 330 7.87 3.92 13.42
N GLY A 331 8.63 3.26 12.54
CA GLY A 331 8.36 3.24 11.10
C GLY A 331 6.96 2.71 10.78
N TYR A 332 6.52 1.64 11.45
CA TYR A 332 5.17 1.10 11.28
C TYR A 332 4.07 2.03 11.81
N LEU A 333 4.26 2.68 12.96
CA LEU A 333 3.30 3.67 13.46
C LEU A 333 3.09 4.82 12.46
N ILE A 334 4.18 5.31 11.87
CA ILE A 334 4.13 6.34 10.84
C ILE A 334 3.47 5.80 9.56
N ALA A 335 3.80 4.58 9.15
CA ALA A 335 3.22 3.91 7.99
C ALA A 335 1.70 3.70 8.11
N THR A 336 1.19 3.44 9.32
CA THR A 336 -0.25 3.34 9.60
C THR A 336 -0.96 4.63 9.19
N VAL A 337 -0.51 5.78 9.70
CA VAL A 337 -1.12 7.08 9.39
C VAL A 337 -0.95 7.42 7.91
N ALA A 338 0.22 7.16 7.33
CA ALA A 338 0.47 7.38 5.92
C ALA A 338 -0.47 6.55 5.04
N GLY A 339 -0.72 5.29 5.41
CA GLY A 339 -1.68 4.40 4.76
C GLY A 339 -3.10 4.96 4.79
N MET A 340 -3.57 5.41 5.96
CA MET A 340 -4.89 6.05 6.14
C MET A 340 -5.07 7.25 5.20
N ASN A 341 -4.09 8.16 5.18
CA ASN A 341 -4.13 9.37 4.36
C ASN A 341 -4.01 9.06 2.86
N PHE A 342 -3.17 8.10 2.49
CA PHE A 342 -2.97 7.73 1.08
C PHE A 342 -4.22 7.08 0.48
N ALA A 343 -4.86 6.16 1.20
CA ALA A 343 -6.10 5.54 0.73
C ALA A 343 -7.24 6.55 0.59
N ALA A 344 -7.33 7.51 1.52
CA ALA A 344 -8.28 8.62 1.44
C ALA A 344 -8.04 9.49 0.20
N LEU A 345 -6.79 9.92 -0.04
CA LEU A 345 -6.45 10.70 -1.23
C LEU A 345 -6.76 9.96 -2.52
N LEU A 346 -6.36 8.68 -2.61
CA LEU A 346 -6.50 7.87 -3.81
C LEU A 346 -7.97 7.75 -4.26
N ASN A 347 -8.89 7.59 -3.31
CA ASN A 347 -10.30 7.35 -3.62
C ASN A 347 -11.17 8.62 -3.58
N LEU A 348 -10.87 9.59 -2.72
CA LEU A 348 -11.71 10.77 -2.51
C LEU A 348 -11.31 11.96 -3.39
N LEU A 349 -10.03 12.12 -3.75
CA LEU A 349 -9.62 13.23 -4.63
C LEU A 349 -10.29 13.19 -6.01
N PRO A 350 -10.37 12.05 -6.72
CA PRO A 350 -11.07 12.01 -8.00
C PRO A 350 -12.54 12.44 -7.87
N THR A 351 -13.19 12.02 -6.78
CA THR A 351 -14.57 12.39 -6.44
C THR A 351 -14.69 13.90 -6.19
N GLU A 352 -13.72 14.50 -5.50
CA GLU A 352 -13.70 15.95 -5.26
C GLU A 352 -13.42 16.75 -6.55
N TRP A 353 -12.49 16.29 -7.38
CA TRP A 353 -12.16 16.92 -8.67
C TRP A 353 -13.38 16.97 -9.59
N ALA A 354 -14.16 15.89 -9.63
CA ALA A 354 -15.38 15.79 -10.43
C ALA A 354 -16.59 16.49 -9.78
N GLY A 355 -16.65 16.56 -8.45
CA GLY A 355 -17.82 17.10 -7.73
C GLY A 355 -17.77 18.61 -7.46
N VAL A 356 -16.60 19.18 -7.22
CA VAL A 356 -16.44 20.61 -6.84
C VAL A 356 -16.22 21.51 -8.06
N TRP A 357 -15.57 20.99 -9.11
CA TRP A 357 -15.25 21.73 -10.32
C TRP A 357 -16.02 21.19 -11.53
N ASP A 358 -15.82 21.85 -12.68
CA ASP A 358 -16.49 21.51 -13.92
C ASP A 358 -16.30 20.03 -14.29
N PRO A 359 -17.36 19.31 -14.70
CA PRO A 359 -17.35 17.86 -14.84
C PRO A 359 -16.63 17.35 -16.10
N ASP A 360 -15.72 18.12 -16.70
CA ASP A 360 -14.89 17.66 -17.82
C ASP A 360 -13.89 16.58 -17.33
N PRO A 361 -14.00 15.34 -17.83
CA PRO A 361 -13.05 14.25 -17.58
C PRO A 361 -11.59 14.64 -17.74
N VAL A 362 -11.29 15.46 -18.74
CA VAL A 362 -9.92 15.87 -19.05
C VAL A 362 -9.39 16.81 -17.97
N GLN A 363 -10.21 17.78 -17.54
CA GLN A 363 -9.84 18.70 -16.46
C GLN A 363 -9.70 18.00 -15.12
N ALA A 364 -10.59 17.06 -14.80
CA ALA A 364 -10.48 16.25 -13.59
C ALA A 364 -9.19 15.39 -13.61
N GLY A 365 -8.88 14.81 -14.78
CA GLY A 365 -7.65 14.05 -15.01
C GLY A 365 -6.38 14.87 -14.85
N ILE A 366 -6.33 16.09 -15.41
CA ILE A 366 -5.19 17.01 -15.28
C ILE A 366 -4.95 17.39 -13.81
N LYS A 367 -6.02 17.65 -13.04
CA LYS A 367 -5.90 17.92 -11.60
C LYS A 367 -5.38 16.71 -10.83
N GLY A 368 -5.88 15.51 -11.17
CA GLY A 368 -5.40 14.24 -10.62
C GLY A 368 -3.93 13.95 -10.93
N LEU A 369 -3.46 14.35 -12.11
CA LEU A 369 -2.06 14.21 -12.53
C LEU A 369 -1.12 14.98 -11.58
N ILE A 370 -1.48 16.22 -11.24
CA ILE A 370 -0.69 17.06 -10.34
C ILE A 370 -0.56 16.43 -8.95
N ALA A 371 -1.66 15.89 -8.41
CA ALA A 371 -1.64 15.19 -7.12
C ALA A 371 -0.75 13.93 -7.17
N SER A 372 -0.85 13.13 -8.24
CA SER A 372 -0.08 11.90 -8.43
C SER A 372 1.43 12.19 -8.54
N PHE A 373 1.81 13.23 -9.29
CA PHE A 373 3.19 13.71 -9.31
C PHE A 373 3.68 14.21 -7.95
N GLY A 374 2.79 14.84 -7.17
CA GLY A 374 3.08 15.22 -5.79
C GLY A 374 3.52 14.02 -4.96
N VAL A 375 2.71 12.96 -4.91
CA VAL A 375 3.03 11.73 -4.16
C VAL A 375 4.39 11.16 -4.56
N VAL A 376 4.67 11.06 -5.86
CA VAL A 376 5.91 10.43 -6.30
C VAL A 376 7.12 11.31 -6.11
N THR A 377 6.97 12.63 -6.28
CA THR A 377 8.03 13.57 -5.92
C THR A 377 8.40 13.44 -4.45
N GLY A 378 7.40 13.33 -3.57
CA GLY A 378 7.61 13.06 -2.14
C GLY A 378 8.31 11.73 -1.87
N ALA A 379 7.81 10.65 -2.49
CA ALA A 379 8.36 9.32 -2.29
C ALA A 379 9.82 9.17 -2.76
N VAL A 380 10.11 9.73 -3.94
CA VAL A 380 11.44 9.72 -4.54
C VAL A 380 12.38 10.62 -3.77
N SER A 381 12.01 11.86 -3.50
CA SER A 381 12.86 12.78 -2.74
C SER A 381 13.11 12.27 -1.32
N GLY A 382 12.10 11.76 -0.64
CA GLY A 382 12.22 11.14 0.68
C GLY A 382 13.24 10.01 0.69
N ASN A 383 13.12 9.06 -0.24
CA ASN A 383 14.05 7.94 -0.34
C ASN A 383 15.46 8.30 -0.82
N LEU A 384 15.62 9.28 -1.73
CA LEU A 384 16.93 9.71 -2.21
C LEU A 384 17.70 10.52 -1.16
N ILE A 385 16.99 11.26 -0.30
CA ILE A 385 17.59 12.04 0.79
C ILE A 385 17.90 11.14 1.99
N LEU A 386 17.12 10.08 2.23
CA LEU A 386 17.22 9.20 3.41
C LEU A 386 18.65 8.70 3.73
N PRO A 387 19.45 8.16 2.77
CA PRO A 387 20.82 7.74 3.04
C PRO A 387 21.76 8.88 3.45
N ARG A 388 21.49 10.10 2.98
CA ARG A 388 22.30 11.29 3.28
C ARG A 388 21.88 11.95 4.58
N ALA A 389 20.61 11.79 4.98
CA ALA A 389 20.08 12.36 6.20
C ALA A 389 20.78 11.80 7.45
N GLY A 390 21.04 10.49 7.52
CA GLY A 390 21.81 9.87 8.61
C GLY A 390 21.27 10.28 10.00
N ARG A 391 21.99 11.14 10.73
CA ARG A 391 21.55 11.74 12.01
C ARG A 391 20.25 12.55 11.92
N TRP A 392 19.95 13.13 10.76
CA TRP A 392 18.79 13.99 10.49
C TRP A 392 17.56 13.20 10.02
N THR A 393 17.56 11.87 10.14
CA THR A 393 16.44 11.02 9.72
C THR A 393 15.13 11.41 10.39
N ARG A 394 15.17 11.71 11.69
CA ARG A 394 14.00 12.19 12.44
C ARG A 394 13.46 13.49 11.87
N GLU A 395 14.37 14.41 11.53
CA GLU A 395 14.02 15.76 11.08
C GLU A 395 13.44 15.71 9.65
N LEU A 396 13.94 14.79 8.83
CA LEU A 396 13.38 14.46 7.52
C LEU A 396 11.95 13.91 7.63
N MET A 397 11.70 12.97 8.55
CA MET A 397 10.36 12.41 8.75
C MET A 397 9.39 13.46 9.29
N ILE A 398 9.81 14.28 10.25
CA ILE A 398 9.02 15.41 10.76
C ILE A 398 8.66 16.38 9.63
N PHE A 399 9.62 16.72 8.76
CA PHE A 399 9.37 17.61 7.62
C PHE A 399 8.24 17.09 6.72
N TYR A 400 8.28 15.82 6.30
CA TYR A 400 7.23 15.27 5.44
C TYR A 400 5.89 15.09 6.15
N VAL A 401 5.88 14.74 7.44
CA VAL A 401 4.65 14.65 8.23
C VAL A 401 3.99 16.01 8.41
N VAL A 402 4.78 17.06 8.65
CA VAL A 402 4.27 18.45 8.71
C VAL A 402 3.72 18.87 7.35
N LEU A 403 4.45 18.58 6.26
CA LEU A 403 4.01 18.90 4.90
C LEU A 403 2.68 18.20 4.57
N MET A 404 2.57 16.91 4.90
CA MET A 404 1.34 16.12 4.75
C MET A 404 0.19 16.77 5.53
N THR A 405 0.38 16.96 6.84
CA THR A 405 -0.70 17.38 7.75
C THR A 405 -1.17 18.80 7.47
N ALA A 406 -0.22 19.73 7.29
CA ALA A 406 -0.54 21.14 7.10
C ALA A 406 -1.24 21.38 5.76
N PHE A 407 -0.74 20.78 4.67
CA PHE A 407 -1.28 21.05 3.34
C PHE A 407 -2.52 20.21 3.01
N GLN A 408 -2.66 19.00 3.57
CA GLN A 408 -3.95 18.30 3.52
C GLN A 408 -5.01 19.04 4.35
N GLY A 409 -4.67 19.55 5.54
CA GLY A 409 -5.59 20.39 6.31
C GLY A 409 -5.96 21.68 5.57
N ALA A 410 -4.98 22.33 4.94
CA ALA A 410 -5.20 23.54 4.14
C ALA A 410 -6.06 23.29 2.90
N PHE A 411 -6.08 22.06 2.37
CA PHE A 411 -6.91 21.71 1.23
C PHE A 411 -8.42 21.83 1.52
N SER A 412 -8.83 21.94 2.78
CA SER A 412 -10.20 22.32 3.20
C SER A 412 -10.70 23.66 2.65
N ILE A 413 -9.81 24.52 2.12
CA ILE A 413 -10.21 25.77 1.46
C ILE A 413 -10.76 25.56 0.04
N ALA A 414 -10.77 24.34 -0.49
CA ALA A 414 -11.24 24.02 -1.82
C ALA A 414 -12.67 24.53 -2.06
N LYS A 415 -12.81 25.36 -3.09
CA LYS A 415 -14.06 26.00 -3.52
C LYS A 415 -14.18 25.95 -5.04
N PRO A 416 -15.40 26.07 -5.58
CA PRO A 416 -15.61 26.06 -7.02
C PRO A 416 -14.85 27.15 -7.80
N ASP A 417 -14.49 28.26 -7.14
CA ASP A 417 -13.85 29.45 -7.72
C ASP A 417 -12.30 29.48 -7.59
N ASN A 418 -11.70 28.59 -6.78
CA ASN A 418 -10.27 28.65 -6.44
C ASN A 418 -9.46 27.41 -6.86
N ALA A 419 -9.86 26.77 -7.97
CA ALA A 419 -9.29 25.50 -8.44
C ALA A 419 -7.76 25.44 -8.40
N ALA A 420 -7.08 26.47 -8.93
CA ALA A 420 -5.61 26.50 -8.99
C ALA A 420 -4.95 26.46 -7.61
N VAL A 421 -5.50 27.20 -6.64
CA VAL A 421 -4.98 27.23 -5.26
C VAL A 421 -5.22 25.88 -4.60
N ALA A 422 -6.44 25.33 -4.73
CA ALA A 422 -6.81 24.05 -4.14
C ALA A 422 -5.92 22.91 -4.67
N VAL A 423 -5.70 22.84 -5.98
CA VAL A 423 -4.85 21.84 -6.63
C VAL A 423 -3.39 21.99 -6.23
N THR A 424 -2.90 23.22 -6.07
CA THR A 424 -1.52 23.48 -5.61
C THR A 424 -1.32 23.00 -4.17
N LEU A 425 -2.27 23.29 -3.27
CA LEU A 425 -2.21 22.81 -1.89
C LEU A 425 -2.30 21.29 -1.82
N ALA A 426 -3.20 20.68 -2.60
CA ALA A 426 -3.30 19.23 -2.71
C ALA A 426 -1.98 18.61 -3.21
N ALA A 427 -1.31 19.23 -4.19
CA ALA A 427 -0.03 18.77 -4.70
C ALA A 427 1.03 18.73 -3.62
N ILE A 428 1.15 19.80 -2.83
CA ILE A 428 2.11 19.90 -1.73
C ILE A 428 1.79 18.90 -0.61
N GLY A 429 0.50 18.74 -0.27
CA GLY A 429 0.05 17.71 0.66
C GLY A 429 0.38 16.30 0.18
N CYS A 430 0.25 16.04 -1.13
CA CYS A 430 0.62 14.77 -1.75
C CYS A 430 2.14 14.52 -1.69
N ILE A 431 2.99 15.56 -1.86
CA ILE A 431 4.44 15.45 -1.60
C ILE A 431 4.69 14.99 -0.16
N GLY A 432 3.96 15.54 0.81
CA GLY A 432 4.01 15.08 2.19
C GLY A 432 3.68 13.59 2.30
N VAL A 433 2.52 13.16 1.80
CA VAL A 433 2.09 11.75 1.87
C VAL A 433 3.12 10.81 1.25
N GLY A 434 3.63 11.13 0.07
CA GLY A 434 4.67 10.37 -0.61
C GLY A 434 5.96 10.24 0.20
N GLY A 435 6.42 11.35 0.77
CA GLY A 435 7.62 11.42 1.59
C GLY A 435 7.47 10.82 2.98
N VAL A 436 6.26 10.42 3.38
CA VAL A 436 6.04 9.61 4.57
C VAL A 436 5.88 8.13 4.21
N ILE A 437 4.99 7.80 3.26
CA ILE A 437 4.53 6.43 2.99
C ILE A 437 5.65 5.49 2.53
N THR A 438 6.54 5.96 1.65
CA THR A 438 7.62 5.13 1.13
C THR A 438 8.85 5.15 2.05
N PRO A 439 9.30 6.29 2.62
CA PRO A 439 10.46 6.26 3.50
C PRO A 439 10.19 5.54 4.82
N SER A 440 8.96 5.52 5.34
CA SER A 440 8.62 4.74 6.55
C SER A 440 8.83 3.24 6.35
N ALA A 441 8.46 2.70 5.18
CA ALA A 441 8.71 1.30 4.83
C ALA A 441 10.22 1.05 4.66
N THR A 442 10.93 1.97 4.00
CA THR A 442 12.38 1.89 3.82
C THR A 442 13.14 1.91 5.14
N LEU A 443 12.71 2.71 6.12
CA LEU A 443 13.30 2.72 7.47
C LEU A 443 13.20 1.35 8.14
N ALA A 444 12.04 0.70 8.05
CA ALA A 444 11.85 -0.65 8.57
C ALA A 444 12.76 -1.65 7.85
N MET A 445 12.81 -1.60 6.51
CA MET A 445 13.69 -2.45 5.69
C MET A 445 15.18 -2.27 5.98
N MET A 446 15.62 -1.09 6.40
CA MET A 446 17.03 -0.83 6.72
C MET A 446 17.40 -1.31 8.13
N ALA A 447 16.46 -1.31 9.08
CA ALA A 447 16.70 -1.77 10.44
C ALA A 447 16.50 -3.28 10.62
N CYS A 448 15.65 -3.92 9.82
CA CYS A 448 15.32 -5.33 10.01
C CYS A 448 16.53 -6.28 9.79
N PRO A 449 16.56 -7.44 10.48
CA PRO A 449 17.51 -8.50 10.14
C PRO A 449 17.25 -8.99 8.71
N ASP A 450 18.30 -9.32 7.97
CA ASP A 450 18.15 -9.74 6.56
C ASP A 450 17.35 -11.04 6.41
N SER A 451 17.41 -11.94 7.39
CA SER A 451 16.61 -13.17 7.45
C SER A 451 15.11 -12.93 7.60
N LEU A 452 14.70 -11.73 8.03
CA LEU A 452 13.30 -11.33 8.24
C LEU A 452 12.89 -10.19 7.29
N LEU A 453 13.68 -9.89 6.27
CA LEU A 453 13.42 -8.75 5.38
C LEU A 453 12.10 -8.90 4.62
N ALA A 454 11.80 -10.07 4.06
CA ALA A 454 10.50 -10.35 3.43
C ALA A 454 9.34 -10.19 4.41
N THR A 455 9.46 -10.76 5.61
CA THR A 455 8.45 -10.60 6.67
C THR A 455 8.27 -9.12 7.06
N CYS A 456 9.35 -8.35 7.13
CA CYS A 456 9.32 -6.92 7.44
C CYS A 456 8.59 -6.11 6.35
N VAL A 457 8.91 -6.36 5.08
CA VAL A 457 8.23 -5.71 3.95
C VAL A 457 6.75 -6.08 3.94
N ALA A 458 6.42 -7.36 4.10
CA ALA A 458 5.06 -7.84 4.17
C ALA A 458 4.29 -7.17 5.30
N LEU A 459 4.83 -7.14 6.52
CA LEU A 459 4.15 -6.51 7.64
C LEU A 459 3.97 -5.00 7.45
N SER A 460 4.98 -4.30 6.92
CA SER A 460 4.86 -2.88 6.57
C SER A 460 3.72 -2.63 5.58
N LEU A 461 3.61 -3.48 4.56
CA LEU A 461 2.59 -3.37 3.52
C LEU A 461 1.19 -3.75 4.05
N ALA A 462 1.10 -4.74 4.93
CA ALA A 462 -0.15 -5.16 5.57
C ALA A 462 -0.70 -4.04 6.47
N ILE A 463 0.16 -3.48 7.32
CA ILE A 463 -0.19 -2.35 8.20
C ILE A 463 -0.67 -1.16 7.36
N ARG A 464 0.06 -0.81 6.30
CA ARG A 464 -0.30 0.28 5.38
C ARG A 464 -1.67 0.06 4.75
N THR A 465 -1.95 -1.15 4.28
CA THR A 465 -3.20 -1.44 3.53
C THR A 465 -4.39 -1.56 4.47
N ALA A 466 -4.24 -2.26 5.60
CA ALA A 466 -5.27 -2.36 6.63
C ALA A 466 -5.61 -0.98 7.23
N ALA A 467 -4.59 -0.18 7.56
CA ALA A 467 -4.80 1.19 7.99
C ALA A 467 -5.43 2.04 6.89
N GLY A 468 -5.04 1.85 5.64
CA GLY A 468 -5.66 2.49 4.48
C GLY A 468 -7.17 2.28 4.40
N SER A 469 -7.63 1.03 4.50
CA SER A 469 -9.07 0.71 4.51
C SER A 469 -9.79 1.33 5.71
N ILE A 470 -9.23 1.22 6.92
CA ILE A 470 -9.81 1.84 8.12
C ILE A 470 -9.91 3.36 7.95
N GLY A 471 -8.85 3.98 7.45
CA GLY A 471 -8.80 5.42 7.19
C GLY A 471 -9.85 5.83 6.17
N TYR A 472 -9.88 5.19 5.01
CA TYR A 472 -10.85 5.46 3.95
C TYR A 472 -12.29 5.36 4.46
N ALA A 473 -12.64 4.31 5.20
CA ALA A 473 -13.96 4.17 5.80
C ALA A 473 -14.32 5.35 6.73
N ILE A 474 -13.38 5.83 7.55
CA ILE A 474 -13.59 7.01 8.42
C ILE A 474 -13.83 8.26 7.58
N TYR A 475 -12.96 8.56 6.62
CA TYR A 475 -13.08 9.75 5.76
C TYR A 475 -14.37 9.73 4.92
N PHE A 476 -14.70 8.58 4.35
CA PHE A 476 -15.90 8.38 3.54
C PHE A 476 -17.18 8.58 4.38
N ASN A 477 -17.25 8.01 5.59
CA ASN A 477 -18.41 8.20 6.46
C ASN A 477 -18.57 9.65 6.91
N VAL A 478 -17.47 10.40 7.11
CA VAL A 478 -17.54 11.84 7.39
C VAL A 478 -18.13 12.58 6.18
N LEU A 479 -17.62 12.28 4.97
CA LEU A 479 -18.12 12.86 3.73
C LEU A 479 -19.62 12.60 3.54
N GLU A 480 -20.05 11.34 3.65
CA GLU A 480 -21.43 10.92 3.43
C GLU A 480 -22.40 11.59 4.42
N ASN A 481 -22.04 11.61 5.70
CA ASN A 481 -22.87 12.24 6.74
C ASN A 481 -23.02 13.76 6.53
N LYS A 482 -22.00 14.43 5.97
CA LYS A 482 -22.07 15.85 5.64
C LYS A 482 -22.84 16.09 4.35
N LEU A 483 -22.59 15.30 3.31
CA LEU A 483 -23.28 15.37 2.02
C LEU A 483 -24.79 15.24 2.16
N LYS A 484 -25.29 14.35 3.02
CA LYS A 484 -26.74 14.17 3.28
C LYS A 484 -27.46 15.48 3.63
N ASN A 485 -26.76 16.42 4.27
CA ASN A 485 -27.32 17.70 4.67
C ASN A 485 -26.90 18.84 3.75
N THR A 486 -25.64 18.89 3.31
CA THR A 486 -25.11 20.03 2.53
C THR A 486 -25.63 20.05 1.09
N LEU A 487 -25.73 18.89 0.43
CA LEU A 487 -26.17 18.82 -0.97
C LEU A 487 -27.60 19.34 -1.14
N PRO A 488 -28.63 18.81 -0.44
CA PRO A 488 -30.00 19.29 -0.63
C PRO A 488 -30.16 20.76 -0.27
N THR A 489 -29.48 21.21 0.80
CA THR A 489 -29.53 22.59 1.27
C THR A 489 -28.97 23.57 0.23
N ARG A 490 -27.77 23.32 -0.30
CA ARG A 490 -27.15 24.20 -1.30
C ARG A 490 -27.90 24.19 -2.63
N VAL A 491 -28.37 23.03 -3.08
CA VAL A 491 -29.17 22.95 -4.31
C VAL A 491 -30.46 23.77 -4.18
N ALA A 492 -31.16 23.66 -3.04
CA ALA A 492 -32.35 24.44 -2.77
C ALA A 492 -32.05 25.95 -2.70
N GLU A 493 -31.01 26.37 -1.98
CA GLU A 493 -30.60 27.78 -1.84
C GLU A 493 -30.35 28.44 -3.20
N PHE A 494 -29.54 27.80 -4.06
CA PHE A 494 -29.21 28.35 -5.37
C PHE A 494 -30.40 28.30 -6.34
N ALA A 495 -31.22 27.25 -6.29
CA ALA A 495 -32.44 27.15 -7.10
C ALA A 495 -33.46 28.25 -6.74
N VAL A 496 -33.68 28.49 -5.45
CA VAL A 496 -34.58 29.56 -4.97
C VAL A 496 -34.04 30.94 -5.32
N ALA A 497 -32.74 31.17 -5.16
CA ALA A 497 -32.10 32.42 -5.60
C ALA A 497 -32.21 32.65 -7.12
N ALA A 498 -32.31 31.59 -7.91
CA ALA A 498 -32.50 31.67 -9.36
C ALA A 498 -33.96 31.86 -9.81
N GLY A 499 -34.91 31.88 -8.86
CA GLY A 499 -36.33 32.17 -9.12
C GLY A 499 -37.28 31.00 -8.86
N LEU A 500 -36.81 29.87 -8.31
CA LEU A 500 -37.69 28.79 -7.87
C LEU A 500 -38.51 29.24 -6.64
N PRO A 501 -39.82 28.96 -6.57
CA PRO A 501 -40.61 29.22 -5.36
C PRO A 501 -40.00 28.55 -4.13
N ALA A 502 -39.88 29.29 -3.02
CA ALA A 502 -39.26 28.77 -1.79
C ALA A 502 -39.95 27.52 -1.24
N SER A 503 -41.26 27.36 -1.48
CA SER A 503 -42.02 26.17 -1.11
C SER A 503 -41.58 24.90 -1.85
N GLU A 504 -41.04 25.05 -3.07
CA GLU A 504 -40.62 23.94 -3.93
C GLU A 504 -39.14 23.59 -3.77
N GLY A 505 -38.35 24.43 -3.07
CA GLY A 505 -36.89 24.27 -2.98
C GLY A 505 -36.44 22.91 -2.44
N ALA A 506 -37.08 22.42 -1.37
CA ALA A 506 -36.74 21.12 -0.77
C ALA A 506 -37.13 19.94 -1.68
N THR A 507 -38.32 20.01 -2.28
CA THR A 507 -38.82 18.99 -3.22
C THR A 507 -37.95 18.93 -4.48
N PHE A 508 -37.60 20.09 -5.04
CA PHE A 508 -36.71 20.20 -6.18
C PHE A 508 -35.33 19.63 -5.87
N ALA A 509 -34.73 20.00 -4.74
CA ALA A 509 -33.42 19.47 -4.37
C ALA A 509 -33.43 17.94 -4.20
N GLY A 510 -34.48 17.39 -3.58
CA GLY A 510 -34.66 15.94 -3.45
C GLY A 510 -34.80 15.23 -4.80
N LEU A 511 -35.63 15.76 -5.69
CA LEU A 511 -35.82 15.20 -7.04
C LEU A 511 -34.58 15.38 -7.91
N TYR A 512 -33.93 16.54 -7.87
CA TYR A 512 -32.75 16.84 -8.68
C TYR A 512 -31.57 15.92 -8.35
N LEU A 513 -31.39 15.58 -7.07
CA LEU A 513 -30.30 14.73 -6.62
C LEU A 513 -30.57 13.23 -6.79
N THR A 514 -31.82 12.80 -6.90
CA THR A 514 -32.19 11.37 -6.98
C THR A 514 -32.71 10.95 -8.35
N THR A 515 -33.54 11.80 -8.96
CA THR A 515 -34.22 11.55 -10.22
C THR A 515 -34.28 12.85 -11.05
N PRO A 516 -33.14 13.28 -11.65
CA PRO A 516 -33.03 14.58 -12.32
C PRO A 516 -34.11 14.84 -13.37
N GLN A 517 -34.60 13.77 -14.04
CA GLN A 517 -35.66 13.85 -15.04
C GLN A 517 -37.01 14.30 -14.46
N ASN A 518 -37.28 14.02 -13.19
CA ASN A 518 -38.51 14.43 -12.51
C ASN A 518 -38.39 15.84 -11.89
N ALA A 519 -37.16 16.35 -11.72
CA ALA A 519 -36.94 17.70 -11.23
C ALA A 519 -37.37 18.75 -12.27
N THR A 520 -37.28 18.45 -13.56
CA THR A 520 -37.65 19.38 -14.64
C THR A 520 -39.16 19.57 -14.80
N SER A 521 -39.99 18.68 -14.23
CA SER A 521 -41.45 18.78 -14.27
C SER A 521 -42.06 19.65 -13.17
N LEU A 522 -41.27 20.17 -12.23
CA LEU A 522 -41.79 21.01 -11.15
C LEU A 522 -42.17 22.43 -11.63
N PRO A 523 -43.26 23.01 -11.11
CA PRO A 523 -43.64 24.39 -11.41
C PRO A 523 -42.54 25.38 -11.02
N GLY A 524 -42.18 26.27 -11.95
CA GLY A 524 -41.15 27.30 -11.71
C GLY A 524 -39.71 26.88 -11.99
N VAL A 525 -39.48 25.64 -12.45
CA VAL A 525 -38.16 25.21 -12.91
C VAL A 525 -37.89 25.79 -14.30
N THR A 526 -36.88 26.65 -14.39
CA THR A 526 -36.39 27.25 -15.64
C THR A 526 -34.97 26.75 -15.93
N ALA A 527 -34.47 26.96 -17.15
CA ALA A 527 -33.08 26.66 -17.50
C ALA A 527 -32.08 27.32 -16.51
N LYS A 528 -32.37 28.54 -16.08
CA LYS A 528 -31.59 29.28 -15.08
C LYS A 528 -31.58 28.61 -13.69
N VAL A 529 -32.70 28.00 -13.29
CA VAL A 529 -32.78 27.23 -12.03
C VAL A 529 -31.94 25.96 -12.11
N LEU A 530 -31.93 25.28 -13.26
CA LEU A 530 -31.10 24.08 -13.48
C LEU A 530 -29.61 24.42 -13.47
N GLU A 531 -29.20 25.50 -14.15
CA GLU A 531 -27.82 25.99 -14.11
C GLU A 531 -27.39 26.38 -12.70
N ALA A 532 -28.25 27.06 -11.93
CA ALA A 532 -27.99 27.39 -10.54
C ALA A 532 -27.91 26.15 -9.64
N ALA A 533 -28.73 25.12 -9.91
CA ALA A 533 -28.69 23.85 -9.19
C ALA A 533 -27.33 23.14 -9.37
N VAL A 534 -26.75 23.18 -10.58
CA VAL A 534 -25.39 22.66 -10.84
C VAL A 534 -24.35 23.39 -9.96
N ILE A 535 -24.45 24.72 -9.86
CA ILE A 535 -23.57 25.51 -8.97
C ILE A 535 -23.81 25.14 -7.50
N GLY A 536 -25.07 24.94 -7.09
CA GLY A 536 -25.44 24.47 -5.75
C GLY A 536 -24.84 23.10 -5.41
N VAL A 537 -24.83 22.16 -6.35
CA VAL A 537 -24.16 20.85 -6.18
C VAL A 537 -22.66 21.04 -5.91
N ARG A 538 -21.98 21.89 -6.69
CA ARG A 538 -20.54 22.15 -6.54
C ARG A 538 -20.20 22.74 -5.17
N TRP A 539 -21.00 23.69 -4.68
CA TRP A 539 -20.85 24.23 -3.32
C TRP A 539 -21.21 23.21 -2.23
N GLY A 540 -22.21 22.36 -2.46
CA GLY A 540 -22.59 21.28 -1.56
C GLY A 540 -21.47 20.27 -1.35
N TYR A 541 -20.77 19.89 -2.43
CA TYR A 541 -19.56 19.06 -2.36
C TYR A 541 -18.42 19.79 -1.67
N SER A 542 -18.13 21.04 -2.05
CA SER A 542 -17.06 21.84 -1.42
C SER A 542 -17.23 21.90 0.10
N ASP A 543 -18.44 22.18 0.59
CA ASP A 543 -18.71 22.28 2.03
C ASP A 543 -18.59 20.93 2.77
N ALA A 544 -18.96 19.83 2.13
CA ALA A 544 -18.81 18.50 2.73
C ALA A 544 -17.34 18.06 2.80
N PHE A 545 -16.58 18.27 1.71
CA PHE A 545 -15.17 17.87 1.63
C PHE A 545 -14.27 18.59 2.64
N LYS A 546 -14.61 19.81 3.09
CA LYS A 546 -13.84 20.49 4.15
C LYS A 546 -13.67 19.64 5.40
N TYR A 547 -14.73 18.92 5.78
CA TYR A 547 -14.70 18.06 6.97
C TYR A 547 -13.83 16.83 6.78
N VAL A 548 -13.76 16.28 5.57
CA VAL A 548 -12.84 15.18 5.22
C VAL A 548 -11.40 15.63 5.49
N TRP A 549 -11.03 16.81 5.01
CA TRP A 549 -9.68 17.33 5.17
C TRP A 549 -9.36 17.74 6.61
N TYR A 550 -10.35 18.23 7.38
CA TYR A 550 -10.17 18.43 8.83
C TYR A 550 -9.94 17.12 9.59
N THR A 551 -10.55 16.02 9.16
CA THR A 551 -10.30 14.70 9.75
C THR A 551 -8.85 14.24 9.57
N SER A 552 -8.10 14.76 8.58
CA SER A 552 -6.68 14.42 8.39
C SER A 552 -5.73 15.02 9.43
N ILE A 553 -6.12 16.13 10.04
CA ILE A 553 -5.31 16.86 11.03
C ILE A 553 -4.99 15.98 12.26
N PRO A 554 -5.97 15.39 12.98
CA PRO A 554 -5.68 14.57 14.16
C PRO A 554 -4.80 13.36 13.84
N PHE A 555 -5.00 12.70 12.70
CA PHE A 555 -4.13 11.60 12.28
C PHE A 555 -2.70 12.09 12.00
N GLY A 556 -2.57 13.23 11.33
CA GLY A 556 -1.27 13.87 11.11
C GLY A 556 -0.55 14.24 12.41
N VAL A 557 -1.27 14.71 13.43
CA VAL A 557 -0.70 14.96 14.77
C VAL A 557 -0.17 13.66 15.41
N LEU A 558 -0.90 12.55 15.27
CA LEU A 558 -0.42 11.25 15.76
C LEU A 558 0.87 10.81 15.04
N ALA A 559 0.94 11.00 13.72
CA ALA A 559 2.17 10.74 12.96
C ALA A 559 3.31 11.66 13.39
N LEU A 560 3.03 12.93 13.73
CA LEU A 560 4.04 13.89 14.17
C LEU A 560 4.63 13.47 15.52
N VAL A 561 3.78 13.06 16.46
CA VAL A 561 4.20 12.50 17.74
C VAL A 561 5.06 11.26 17.52
N ALA A 562 4.64 10.33 16.65
CA ALA A 562 5.44 9.15 16.32
C ALA A 562 6.79 9.52 15.67
N ALA A 563 6.80 10.51 14.76
CA ALA A 563 8.00 11.00 14.09
C ALA A 563 9.05 11.53 15.08
N CYS A 564 8.65 12.18 16.18
CA CYS A 564 9.56 12.65 17.23
C CYS A 564 10.39 11.52 17.88
N PHE A 565 9.89 10.27 17.85
CA PHE A 565 10.58 9.12 18.43
C PHE A 565 11.45 8.35 17.43
N VAL A 566 11.57 8.81 16.17
CA VAL A 566 12.41 8.17 15.15
C VAL A 566 13.88 8.17 15.56
N PRO A 567 14.52 7.00 15.76
CA PRO A 567 15.94 6.91 16.05
C PRO A 567 16.82 7.32 14.85
N LYS A 568 18.09 7.64 15.12
CA LYS A 568 19.09 7.93 14.07
C LYS A 568 19.36 6.70 13.20
N LEU A 569 19.41 6.91 11.88
CA LEU A 569 19.60 5.83 10.91
C LEU A 569 21.07 5.43 10.70
N GLU A 570 22.04 6.27 11.11
CA GLU A 570 23.48 6.11 10.79
C GLU A 570 24.04 4.71 11.04
N LYS A 571 23.59 4.05 12.12
CA LYS A 571 24.04 2.69 12.49
C LYS A 571 23.60 1.60 11.52
N HIS A 572 22.61 1.86 10.68
CA HIS A 572 22.00 0.90 9.75
C HIS A 572 22.40 1.15 8.28
N ILE A 573 23.14 2.22 7.99
CA ILE A 573 23.61 2.53 6.63
C ILE A 573 24.88 1.71 6.34
N THR A 574 24.70 0.46 5.90
CA THR A 574 25.81 -0.50 5.68
C THR A 574 25.94 -0.90 4.19
N ASN A 575 27.08 -1.50 3.83
CA ASN A 575 27.34 -2.06 2.50
C ASN A 575 26.79 -3.48 2.30
N ARG A 576 26.15 -4.06 3.32
CA ARG A 576 25.71 -5.45 3.37
C ARG A 576 24.65 -5.76 2.31
N ILE A 577 24.74 -6.92 1.66
CA ILE A 577 23.77 -7.41 0.64
C ILE A 577 23.08 -8.67 1.20
N ALA A 578 21.76 -8.76 1.08
CA ALA A 578 20.98 -9.83 1.71
C ALA A 578 20.85 -11.10 0.86
N ALA A 579 20.86 -11.01 -0.47
CA ALA A 579 20.80 -12.18 -1.37
C ALA A 579 21.51 -11.96 -2.72
N LYS A 580 21.89 -13.07 -3.38
CA LYS A 580 22.39 -13.11 -4.77
C LYS A 580 21.44 -13.94 -5.64
N ILE A 581 21.25 -13.54 -6.91
CA ILE A 581 20.55 -14.33 -7.94
C ILE A 581 21.58 -15.18 -8.69
N ASP A 582 21.22 -16.41 -9.03
CA ASP A 582 22.04 -17.32 -9.87
C ASP A 582 21.94 -17.06 -11.37
#